data_AF-A0A2G9P199-F1
#
_entry.id   AF-A0A2G9P199-F1
#
_cell.length_a   1.000
_cell.length_b   1.000
_cell.length_c   1.000
_cell.angle_alpha   90.00
_cell.angle_beta   90.00
_cell.angle_gamma   90.00
#
_symmetry.space_group_name_H-M   'P 1'
#
loop_
_entity.id
_entity.type
_entity.pdbx_description
1 polymer ?
#
loop_
_entity_poly.entity_id
_entity_poly.type
_entity_poly.pdbx_seq_one_letter_code
_entity_poly.pdbx_strand_id
1 'polypeptide(L)'
;DIYIVNKSDLDGANQLFDAIREYIGSSDKSPIFLKTSVKKNSGISEFAKTLKEMMVLKNKNKHDKDMLRLETELKDIILNNMSEKIEMMLNSDKTFSKYLKKIQSKKMDPFEAADKITKSLVK
;
A
#
# COMPACT_ATOMS: atom_id res chain seq x y z
N ASP A 1 0.83 10.62 -12.47
CA ASP A 1 -0.35 10.51 -13.35
C ASP A 1 -0.21 11.40 -14.57
N ILE A 2 -0.91 11.10 -15.67
CA ILE A 2 -0.90 11.91 -16.90
C ILE A 2 -2.30 12.48 -17.12
N TYR A 3 -2.40 13.78 -17.34
CA TYR A 3 -3.62 14.48 -17.71
C TYR A 3 -3.50 15.02 -19.13
N ILE A 4 -4.50 14.77 -19.96
CA ILE A 4 -4.47 15.11 -21.38
C ILE A 4 -5.70 15.95 -21.72
N VAL A 5 -5.47 17.15 -22.25
CA VAL A 5 -6.52 17.96 -22.88
C VAL A 5 -6.48 17.69 -24.39
N ASN A 6 -7.45 16.92 -24.87
CA ASN A 6 -7.61 16.62 -26.29
C ASN A 6 -8.40 17.71 -27.01
N LYS A 7 -8.30 17.75 -28.34
CA LYS A 7 -8.84 18.80 -29.22
C LYS A 7 -8.27 20.19 -28.87
N SER A 8 -6.97 20.24 -28.61
CA SER A 8 -6.25 21.48 -28.28
C SER A 8 -6.28 22.55 -29.39
N ASP A 9 -6.78 22.19 -30.56
CA ASP A 9 -7.03 23.09 -31.69
C ASP A 9 -8.33 23.91 -31.58
N LEU A 10 -9.17 23.65 -30.57
CA LEU A 10 -10.40 24.42 -30.31
C LEU A 10 -10.15 25.62 -29.39
N ASP A 11 -10.91 26.68 -29.62
CA ASP A 11 -10.95 27.83 -28.72
C ASP A 11 -11.42 27.40 -27.32
N GLY A 12 -10.73 27.89 -26.28
CA GLY A 12 -10.97 27.52 -24.88
C GLY A 12 -10.15 26.31 -24.38
N ALA A 13 -9.48 25.55 -25.25
CA ALA A 13 -8.66 24.42 -24.80
C ALA A 13 -7.47 24.83 -23.90
N ASN A 14 -6.91 26.02 -24.12
CA ASN A 14 -5.86 26.56 -23.25
C ASN A 14 -6.40 26.91 -21.85
N GLN A 15 -7.58 27.51 -21.77
CA GLN A 15 -8.22 27.86 -20.50
C GLN A 15 -8.51 26.61 -19.67
N LEU A 16 -9.00 25.55 -20.31
CA LEU A 16 -9.22 24.26 -19.66
C LEU A 16 -7.89 23.63 -19.18
N PHE A 17 -6.85 23.70 -20.00
CA PHE A 17 -5.53 23.19 -19.63
C PHE A 17 -4.95 23.90 -18.41
N ASP A 18 -5.02 25.22 -18.38
CA ASP A 18 -4.52 26.03 -17.26
C ASP A 18 -5.34 25.79 -15.99
N ALA A 19 -6.67 25.70 -16.09
CA ALA A 19 -7.55 25.39 -14.97
C ALA A 19 -7.27 24.00 -14.36
N ILE A 20 -7.08 22.97 -15.20
CA ILE A 20 -6.73 21.61 -14.74
C ILE A 20 -5.35 21.61 -14.08
N ARG A 21 -4.39 22.32 -14.66
CA ARG A 21 -3.04 22.44 -14.10
C ARG A 21 -3.05 23.15 -12.75
N GLU A 22 -3.83 24.21 -12.59
CA GLU A 22 -3.96 24.93 -11.32
C GLU A 22 -4.63 24.07 -10.24
N TYR A 23 -5.70 23.35 -10.59
CA TYR A 23 -6.43 22.49 -9.66
C TYR A 23 -5.61 21.29 -9.16
N ILE A 24 -4.82 20.65 -10.03
CA ILE A 24 -4.13 19.38 -9.74
C ILE A 24 -2.62 19.59 -9.47
N GLY A 25 -2.03 20.65 -10.01
CA GLY A 25 -0.59 20.95 -9.93
C GLY A 25 -0.08 21.30 -8.53
N SER A 26 -0.99 21.51 -7.57
CA SER A 26 -0.69 21.72 -6.15
C SER A 26 -0.45 20.40 -5.37
N SER A 27 -0.49 19.24 -6.04
CA SER A 27 -0.23 17.93 -5.42
C SER A 27 1.25 17.53 -5.42
N ASP A 28 1.71 16.89 -4.33
CA ASP A 28 3.09 16.39 -4.16
C ASP A 28 3.54 15.38 -5.23
N LYS A 29 2.60 14.87 -6.04
CA LYS A 29 2.85 13.82 -7.03
C LYS A 29 3.36 14.32 -8.39
N SER A 30 3.58 15.63 -8.55
CA SER A 30 4.11 16.26 -9.78
C SER A 30 3.53 15.65 -11.08
N PRO A 31 2.20 15.76 -11.29
CA PRO A 31 1.52 15.17 -12.44
C PRO A 31 1.97 15.80 -13.76
N ILE A 32 1.95 15.02 -14.84
CA ILE A 32 2.31 15.48 -16.19
C ILE A 32 1.05 15.93 -16.92
N PHE A 33 1.08 17.12 -17.52
CA PHE A 33 -0.02 17.69 -18.29
C PHE A 33 0.38 17.84 -19.75
N LEU A 34 -0.46 17.34 -20.66
CA LEU A 34 -0.23 17.42 -22.11
C LEU A 34 -1.46 17.94 -22.85
N LYS A 35 -1.22 18.61 -23.98
CA LYS A 35 -2.26 19.01 -24.93
C LYS A 35 -2.11 18.18 -26.20
N THR A 36 -3.23 17.66 -26.71
CA THR A 36 -3.22 16.87 -27.94
C THR A 36 -4.29 17.35 -28.91
N SER A 37 -3.98 17.27 -30.20
CA SER A 37 -4.97 17.41 -31.27
C SER A 37 -4.67 16.41 -32.36
N VAL A 38 -5.58 15.46 -32.54
CA VAL A 38 -5.52 14.48 -33.62
C VAL A 38 -5.64 15.18 -34.98
N LYS A 39 -6.52 16.19 -35.08
CA LYS A 39 -6.75 16.95 -36.33
C LYS A 39 -5.52 17.72 -36.78
N LYS A 40 -4.76 18.30 -35.84
CA LYS A 40 -3.51 19.02 -36.11
C LYS A 40 -2.26 18.13 -36.01
N ASN A 41 -2.43 16.84 -35.74
CA ASN A 41 -1.34 15.90 -35.45
C ASN A 41 -0.31 16.45 -34.45
N SER A 42 -0.79 17.10 -33.38
CA SER A 42 0.05 17.74 -32.36
C SER A 42 -0.08 17.05 -31.01
N GLY A 43 1.02 16.98 -30.26
CA GLY A 43 1.08 16.37 -28.92
C GLY A 43 1.02 14.84 -28.87
N ILE A 44 0.70 14.14 -29.98
CA ILE A 44 0.58 12.68 -30.00
C ILE A 44 1.93 11.99 -29.84
N SER A 45 2.97 12.46 -30.53
CA SER A 45 4.33 11.92 -30.42
C SER A 45 4.93 12.17 -29.03
N GLU A 46 4.71 13.36 -28.49
CA GLU A 46 5.11 13.74 -27.13
C GLU A 46 4.41 12.88 -26.07
N PHE A 47 3.11 12.63 -26.24
CA PHE A 47 2.36 11.72 -25.38
C PHE A 47 2.92 10.29 -25.43
N ALA A 48 3.18 9.75 -26.63
CA ALA A 48 3.74 8.42 -26.78
C ALA A 48 5.14 8.29 -26.12
N LYS A 49 5.98 9.32 -26.26
CA LYS A 49 7.30 9.38 -25.62
C LYS A 49 7.17 9.42 -24.09
N THR A 50 6.34 10.31 -23.58
CA THR A 50 6.06 10.45 -22.13
C THR A 50 5.55 9.15 -21.54
N LEU A 51 4.62 8.47 -22.22
CA LEU A 51 4.09 7.18 -21.81
C LEU A 51 5.21 6.13 -21.71
N LYS A 52 6.09 6.06 -22.71
CA LYS A 52 7.22 5.11 -22.74
C LYS A 52 8.20 5.36 -21.60
N GLU A 53 8.54 6.63 -21.33
CA GLU A 53 9.43 7.00 -20.22
C GLU A 53 8.83 6.62 -18.86
N MET A 54 7.54 6.88 -18.66
CA MET A 54 6.84 6.47 -17.44
C MET A 54 6.77 4.95 -17.26
N MET A 55 6.60 4.19 -18.35
CA MET A 55 6.65 2.72 -18.29
C MET A 55 8.02 2.21 -17.86
N VAL A 56 9.11 2.81 -18.34
CA VAL A 56 10.47 2.46 -17.94
C VAL A 56 10.71 2.78 -16.46
N LEU A 57 10.29 3.96 -15.99
CA LEU A 57 10.38 4.35 -14.58
C LEU A 57 9.56 3.41 -13.68
N LYS A 58 8.34 3.05 -14.10
CA LYS A 58 7.48 2.12 -13.37
C LYS A 58 8.09 0.72 -13.31
N ASN A 59 8.69 0.24 -14.39
CA ASN A 59 9.35 -1.07 -14.43
C ASN A 59 10.62 -1.12 -13.57
N LYS A 60 11.41 -0.04 -13.50
CA LYS A 60 12.57 0.03 -12.59
C LYS A 60 12.17 -0.18 -11.13
N ASN A 61 11.01 0.36 -10.72
CA ASN A 61 10.51 0.25 -9.35
C ASN A 61 9.48 -0.89 -9.18
N LYS A 62 9.28 -1.74 -10.20
CA LYS A 62 8.29 -2.82 -10.18
C LYS A 62 8.79 -3.98 -9.34
N HIS A 63 10.05 -4.37 -9.50
CA HIS A 63 10.66 -5.43 -8.69
C HIS A 63 10.61 -5.12 -7.20
N ASP A 64 10.94 -3.88 -6.80
CA ASP A 64 10.91 -3.50 -5.38
C ASP A 64 9.48 -3.48 -4.81
N LYS A 65 8.51 -2.99 -5.59
CA LYS A 65 7.09 -3.01 -5.18
C LYS A 65 6.52 -4.42 -5.10
N ASP A 66 6.85 -5.27 -6.08
CA ASP A 66 6.42 -6.66 -6.11
C ASP A 66 7.07 -7.44 -4.96
N MET A 67 8.36 -7.18 -4.67
CA MET A 67 9.07 -7.77 -3.53
C MET A 67 8.50 -7.33 -2.19
N LEU A 68 8.20 -6.04 -1.98
CA LEU A 68 7.55 -5.55 -0.76
C LEU A 68 6.16 -6.17 -0.56
N ARG A 69 5.40 -6.32 -1.64
CA ARG A 69 4.09 -6.98 -1.61
C ARG A 69 4.24 -8.45 -1.22
N LEU A 70 5.15 -9.19 -1.86
CA LEU A 70 5.43 -10.59 -1.56
C LEU A 70 5.91 -10.77 -0.11
N GLU A 71 6.76 -9.86 0.37
CA GLU A 71 7.23 -9.84 1.76
C GLU A 71 6.06 -9.67 2.75
N THR A 72 5.12 -8.77 2.43
CA THR A 72 3.93 -8.53 3.25
C THR A 72 3.03 -9.76 3.29
N GLU A 73 2.70 -10.33 2.12
CA GLU A 73 1.88 -11.54 2.03
C GLU A 73 2.51 -12.72 2.79
N LEU A 74 3.83 -12.90 2.64
CA LEU A 74 4.55 -13.96 3.35
C LEU A 74 4.52 -13.75 4.88
N LYS A 75 4.72 -12.51 5.35
CA LYS A 75 4.61 -12.18 6.77
C LYS A 75 3.22 -12.49 7.31
N ASP A 76 2.17 -12.10 6.59
CA ASP A 76 0.79 -12.34 7.01
C ASP A 76 0.47 -13.84 7.11
N ILE A 77 0.92 -14.64 6.13
CA ILE A 77 0.76 -16.10 6.17
C ILE A 77 1.46 -16.69 7.39
N ILE A 78 2.71 -16.30 7.66
CA ILE A 78 3.47 -16.79 8.81
C ILE A 78 2.77 -16.41 10.13
N LEU A 79 2.31 -15.17 10.26
CA LEU A 79 1.61 -14.68 11.44
C LEU A 79 0.28 -15.42 11.67
N ASN A 80 -0.48 -15.67 10.60
CA ASN A 80 -1.72 -16.43 10.69
C ASN A 80 -1.46 -17.86 11.15
N ASN A 81 -0.49 -18.55 10.52
CA ASN A 81 -0.10 -19.91 10.89
C ASN A 81 0.38 -20.02 12.35
N MET A 82 1.16 -19.03 12.82
CA MET A 82 1.57 -18.98 14.22
C MET A 82 0.38 -18.75 15.16
N SER A 83 -0.53 -17.85 14.81
CA SER A 83 -1.70 -17.52 15.63
C SER A 83 -2.60 -18.75 15.82
N GLU A 84 -2.91 -19.48 14.75
CA GLU A 84 -3.69 -20.72 14.80
C GLU A 84 -3.01 -21.78 15.68
N LYS A 85 -1.68 -21.92 15.54
CA LYS A 85 -0.92 -22.89 16.34
C LYS A 85 -0.89 -22.53 17.82
N ILE A 86 -0.73 -21.25 18.15
CA ILE A 86 -0.77 -20.75 19.53
C ILE A 86 -2.16 -20.97 20.11
N GLU A 87 -3.22 -20.68 19.37
CA GLU A 87 -4.61 -20.89 19.82
C GLU A 87 -4.89 -22.35 20.17
N MET A 88 -4.46 -23.30 19.33
CA MET A 88 -4.55 -24.73 19.62
C MET A 88 -3.78 -25.13 20.89
N MET A 89 -2.59 -24.57 21.10
CA MET A 89 -1.80 -24.81 22.31
C MET A 89 -2.49 -24.23 23.55
N LEU A 90 -2.98 -22.99 23.51
CA LEU A 90 -3.66 -22.34 24.63
C LEU A 90 -4.95 -23.08 25.03
N ASN A 91 -5.71 -23.60 24.06
CA ASN A 91 -6.93 -24.37 24.30
C ASN A 91 -6.66 -25.73 24.99
N SER A 92 -5.47 -26.29 24.82
CA SER A 92 -5.09 -27.60 25.39
C SER A 92 -4.18 -27.49 26.63
N ASP A 93 -3.64 -26.30 26.92
CA ASP A 93 -2.65 -26.10 27.96
C ASP A 93 -3.27 -25.87 29.36
N LYS A 94 -2.98 -26.80 30.27
CA LYS A 94 -3.35 -26.70 31.69
C LYS A 94 -2.72 -25.48 32.38
N THR A 95 -1.60 -24.98 31.85
CA THR A 95 -0.88 -23.80 32.35
C THR A 95 -1.67 -22.52 32.08
N PHE A 96 -2.28 -22.38 30.89
CA PHE A 96 -3.18 -21.26 30.57
C PHE A 96 -4.34 -21.19 31.57
N SER A 97 -5.00 -22.33 31.81
CA SER A 97 -6.07 -22.43 32.82
C SER A 97 -5.63 -22.04 34.23
N LYS A 98 -4.38 -22.33 34.61
CA LYS A 98 -3.81 -21.95 35.92
C LYS A 98 -3.59 -20.44 36.03
N TYR A 99 -3.08 -19.80 34.97
CA TYR A 99 -2.92 -18.35 34.93
C TYR A 99 -4.28 -17.64 34.93
N LEU A 100 -5.26 -18.15 34.17
CA LEU A 100 -6.63 -17.62 34.17
C LEU A 100 -7.26 -17.58 35.57
N LYS A 101 -7.09 -18.65 36.36
CA LYS A 101 -7.56 -18.69 37.77
C LYS A 101 -6.84 -17.68 38.67
N LYS A 102 -5.55 -17.42 38.44
CA LYS A 102 -4.80 -16.40 39.20
C LYS A 102 -5.29 -14.98 38.89
N ILE A 103 -5.58 -14.70 37.62
CA ILE A 103 -6.16 -13.42 37.18
C ILE A 103 -7.55 -13.23 37.81
N GLN A 104 -8.41 -14.26 37.74
CA GLN A 104 -9.75 -14.21 38.32
C GLN A 104 -9.70 -13.96 39.84
N SER A 105 -8.73 -14.54 40.54
CA SER A 105 -8.52 -14.33 41.98
C SER A 105 -7.73 -13.05 42.32
N LYS A 106 -7.48 -12.17 41.34
CA LYS A 106 -6.71 -10.91 41.48
C LYS A 106 -5.29 -11.09 42.05
N LYS A 107 -4.71 -12.30 41.93
CA LYS A 107 -3.36 -12.63 42.41
C LYS A 107 -2.27 -12.32 41.37
N MET A 108 -2.66 -11.96 40.15
CA MET A 108 -1.79 -11.65 39.03
C MET A 108 -2.57 -10.78 38.05
N ASP A 109 -1.93 -9.79 37.44
CA ASP A 109 -2.56 -8.99 36.40
C ASP A 109 -2.48 -9.68 35.02
N PRO A 110 -3.38 -9.33 34.08
CA PRO A 110 -3.40 -9.94 32.75
C PRO A 110 -2.12 -9.71 31.92
N PHE A 111 -1.43 -8.58 32.08
CA PHE A 111 -0.23 -8.26 31.32
C PHE A 111 0.95 -9.12 31.77
N GLU A 112 1.15 -9.26 33.08
CA GLU A 112 2.18 -10.13 33.66
C GLU A 112 1.94 -11.60 33.29
N ALA A 113 0.68 -12.04 33.30
CA ALA A 113 0.32 -13.38 32.87
C ALA A 113 0.63 -13.61 31.37
N ALA A 114 0.23 -12.67 30.50
CA ALA A 114 0.49 -12.73 29.07
C ALA A 114 2.00 -12.80 28.77
N ASP A 115 2.81 -11.91 29.37
CA ASP A 115 4.27 -11.91 29.20
C ASP A 115 4.91 -13.24 29.59
N LYS A 116 4.49 -13.84 30.71
CA LYS A 116 4.99 -15.15 31.15
C LYS A 116 4.60 -16.28 30.20
N ILE A 117 3.36 -16.29 29.71
CA ILE A 117 2.87 -17.31 28.77
C ILE A 117 3.61 -17.17 27.43
N THR A 118 3.70 -15.97 26.87
CA THR A 118 4.40 -15.72 25.60
C THR A 118 5.88 -16.09 25.70
N LYS A 119 6.58 -15.72 26.78
CA LYS A 119 7.97 -16.12 27.01
C LYS A 119 8.16 -17.63 27.11
N SER A 120 7.17 -18.36 27.60
CA SER A 120 7.24 -19.83 27.66
C SER A 120 7.00 -20.51 26.31
N LEU A 121 6.33 -19.84 25.37
CA LEU A 121 6.03 -20.36 24.03
C LEU A 121 7.17 -20.12 23.03
N VAL A 122 8.00 -19.10 23.27
CA VAL A 122 9.10 -18.68 22.38
C VAL A 122 10.46 -19.26 22.82
N LYS A 123 10.50 -20.03 23.91
CA LYS A 123 11.72 -20.60 24.49
C LYS A 123 11.87 -22.07 24.10
#